data_AF-A0A6B0WHQ7-F1
#
_entry.id   AF-A0A6B0WHQ7-F1
#
_cell.length_a   1.000
_cell.length_b   1.000
_cell.length_c   1.000
_cell.angle_alpha   90.00
_cell.angle_beta   90.00
_cell.angle_gamma   90.00
#
_symmetry.space_group_name_H-M   'P 1'
#
loop_
_entity.id
_entity.type
_entity.pdbx_description
1 polymer ?
#
loop_
_entity_poly.entity_id
_entity_poly.type
_entity_poly.pdbx_seq_one_letter_code
_entity_poly.pdbx_strand_id
1 'polypeptide(L)' 'MGIDDDAGEVSVPLRDLAGRLPESERDHWLDHLVDEPGSAVFLRMQLAGAACIDDGEPEAWE' A
#
# COMPACT_ATOMS: atom_id res chain seq x y z
N MET A 1 -0.88 -4.78 -0.74
CA MET A 1 -1.34 -4.79 0.66
C MET A 1 -0.83 -6.09 1.24
N GLY A 2 0.09 -5.98 2.18
CA GLY A 2 0.65 -7.11 2.91
C GLY A 2 0.46 -6.87 4.40
N ILE A 3 0.29 -7.96 5.14
CA ILE A 3 0.42 -8.00 6.59
C ILE A 3 1.69 -8.83 6.79
N ASP A 4 2.71 -8.23 7.39
CA ASP A 4 3.92 -8.96 7.76
C ASP A 4 3.65 -9.67 9.09
N ASP A 5 3.98 -10.96 9.18
CA ASP A 5 3.64 -11.80 10.34
C ASP A 5 4.43 -11.42 11.62
N ASP A 6 5.48 -10.60 11.51
CA ASP A 6 6.32 -10.16 12.64
C ASP A 6 6.23 -8.66 12.98
N ALA A 7 5.48 -7.83 12.23
CA ALA A 7 5.52 -6.37 12.39
C ALA A 7 4.13 -5.75 12.61
N GLY A 8 4.01 -4.90 13.63
CA GLY A 8 2.83 -4.07 13.93
C GLY A 8 2.57 -2.96 12.91
N GLU A 9 2.80 -3.25 11.62
CA GLU A 9 2.77 -2.32 10.50
C GLU A 9 1.80 -2.83 9.44
N VAL A 10 1.14 -1.90 8.76
CA VAL A 10 0.24 -2.23 7.66
C VAL A 10 0.48 -1.30 6.49
N SER A 11 0.71 -1.90 5.32
CA SER A 11 0.85 -1.15 4.07
C SER A 11 -0.49 -0.93 3.39
N VAL A 12 -0.99 0.31 3.44
CA VAL A 12 -2.26 0.72 2.82
C VAL A 12 -2.05 1.83 1.78
N PRO A 13 -2.88 1.90 0.70
CA PRO A 13 -2.89 3.05 -0.19
C PRO A 13 -3.28 4.33 0.57
N LEU A 14 -2.59 5.44 0.33
CA LEU A 14 -2.87 6.71 1.01
C LEU A 14 -4.34 7.16 0.90
N ARG A 15 -5.00 6.89 -0.24
CA ARG A 15 -6.43 7.22 -0.43
C ARG A 15 -7.35 6.51 0.56
N ASP A 16 -6.97 5.32 1.02
CA ASP A 16 -7.79 4.53 1.93
C ASP A 16 -7.67 5.08 3.36
N LEU A 17 -6.54 5.71 3.72
CA LEU A 17 -6.38 6.43 4.98
C LEU A 17 -7.40 7.57 5.12
N ALA A 18 -7.60 8.35 4.06
CA ALA A 18 -8.57 9.45 4.06
C ALA A 18 -10.03 8.97 3.90
N GLY A 19 -10.25 7.97 3.05
CA GLY A 19 -11.58 7.56 2.61
C GLY A 19 -12.25 6.45 3.43
N ARG A 20 -11.49 5.67 4.21
CA ARG A 20 -12.02 4.51 4.94
C ARG A 20 -11.86 4.57 6.44
N LEU A 21 -10.93 5.37 6.96
CA LEU A 21 -10.78 5.51 8.41
C LEU A 21 -11.93 6.32 9.02
N PRO A 22 -12.45 5.89 10.19
CA PRO A 22 -13.30 6.72 11.02
C PRO A 22 -12.62 8.05 11.33
N GLU A 23 -13.38 9.15 11.35
CA GLU A 23 -12.80 10.48 11.56
C GLU A 23 -12.08 10.59 12.89
N SER A 24 -12.58 9.91 13.93
CA SER A 24 -12.00 9.86 15.27
C SER A 24 -10.63 9.17 15.34
N GLU A 25 -10.28 8.36 14.34
CA GLU A 25 -9.01 7.62 14.32
C GLU A 25 -7.97 8.26 13.39
N ARG A 26 -8.36 9.22 12.53
CA ARG A 26 -7.47 9.80 11.52
C ARG A 26 -6.19 10.39 12.13
N ASP A 27 -6.33 11.18 13.18
CA ASP A 27 -5.18 11.84 13.84
C ASP A 27 -4.20 10.79 14.39
N HIS A 28 -4.72 9.74 15.03
CA HIS A 28 -3.90 8.65 15.54
C HIS A 28 -3.07 7.98 14.44
N TRP A 29 -3.69 7.66 13.31
CA TRP A 29 -2.98 7.00 12.20
C TRP A 29 -2.03 7.93 11.45
N LEU A 30 -2.36 9.23 11.33
CA LEU A 30 -1.47 10.23 10.73
C LEU A 30 -0.17 10.40 11.53
N ASP A 31 -0.25 10.34 12.86
CA ASP A 31 0.94 10.42 13.74
C ASP A 31 1.89 9.23 13.58
N HIS A 32 1.42 8.12 13.01
CA HIS A 32 2.20 6.89 12.77
C HIS A 32 2.46 6.64 11.29
N LEU A 33 2.14 7.61 10.41
CA LEU A 33 2.34 7.46 8.99
C LEU A 33 3.83 7.53 8.65
N VAL A 34 4.33 6.45 8.04
CA VAL A 34 5.67 6.41 7.45
C VAL A 34 5.52 6.64 5.93
N ASP A 35 6.18 7.67 5.40
CA ASP A 35 6.22 7.93 3.96
C ASP A 35 7.31 7.07 3.31
N GLU A 36 6.89 6.11 2.50
CA GLU A 36 7.78 5.23 1.75
C GLU A 36 7.84 5.68 0.27
N PRO A 37 9.00 5.56 -0.39
CA PRO A 37 9.12 5.90 -1.80
C PRO A 37 8.11 5.09 -2.64
N GLY A 38 7.22 5.80 -3.31
CA GLY A 38 6.15 5.18 -4.09
C GLY A 38 6.68 4.30 -5.22
N SER A 39 6.20 3.06 -5.28
CA SER A 39 6.51 2.16 -6.40
C SER A 39 5.82 2.63 -7.68
N ALA A 40 6.61 2.87 -8.74
CA ALA A 40 6.08 3.26 -10.05
C ALA A 40 5.13 2.21 -10.63
N VAL A 41 5.38 0.92 -10.37
CA VAL A 41 4.51 -0.19 -10.79
C VAL A 41 3.19 -0.12 -10.04
N PHE A 42 3.23 0.04 -8.71
CA PHE A 42 2.04 0.20 -7.89
C PHE A 42 1.19 1.41 -8.33
N LEU A 43 1.83 2.56 -8.58
CA LEU A 43 1.13 3.75 -9.05
C LEU A 43 0.46 3.54 -10.41
N ARG A 44 1.10 2.81 -11.34
CA ARG A 44 0.48 2.45 -12.62
C ARG A 44 -0.75 1.56 -12.41
N MET A 45 -0.67 0.55 -11.54
CA MET A 45 -1.82 -0.31 -11.22
C MET A 45 -3.00 0.47 -10.60
N GLN A 46 -2.72 1.49 -9.78
CA GLN A 46 -3.77 2.29 -9.15
C GLN A 46 -4.42 3.31 -10.10
N LEU A 47 -3.67 3.85 -11.06
CA LEU A 47 -4.11 4.94 -11.93
C LEU A 47 -4.63 4.47 -13.30
N ALA A 48 -4.13 3.36 -13.82
CA ALA A 48 -4.59 2.81 -15.09
C ALA A 48 -5.73 1.81 -14.84
N GLY A 49 -6.96 2.18 -15.23
CA GLY A 49 -8.10 1.27 -15.17
C GLY A 49 -7.83 0.02 -16.02
N ALA A 50 -7.78 -1.15 -15.37
CA ALA A 50 -7.48 -2.45 -15.96
C ALA A 50 -6.03 -2.67 -16.44
N ALA A 51 -5.03 -2.08 -15.76
CA ALA A 51 -3.63 -2.45 -15.99
C ALA A 51 -3.37 -3.92 -15.62
N CYS A 52 -3.07 -4.73 -16.63
CA CYS A 52 -2.38 -6.00 -16.48
C CYS A 52 -0.89 -5.70 -16.65
N ILE A 53 -0.16 -5.60 -15.53
CA ILE A 53 1.29 -5.47 -15.56
C ILE A 53 1.84 -6.87 -15.34
N ASP A 54 2.57 -7.33 -16.35
CA ASP A 54 3.33 -8.58 -16.27
C ASP A 54 4.62 -8.30 -15.48
N ASP A 55 4.76 -8.96 -14.33
CA ASP A 55 5.94 -8.88 -13.47
C ASP A 55 7.09 -9.77 -13.97
N GLY A 56 6.90 -10.45 -15.10
CA GLY A 56 7.89 -11.31 -15.74
C GLY A 56 7.83 -12.75 -15.23
N GLU A 57 8.91 -13.49 -15.50
CA GLU A 57 8.99 -14.89 -15.09
C GLU A 57 9.11 -15.01 -13.56
N PRO A 58 8.45 -16.01 -12.93
CA PRO A 58 8.58 -16.23 -11.51
C PRO A 58 10.02 -16.58 -11.14
N GLU A 59 10.57 -15.84 -10.17
CA GLU A 59 11.87 -16.13 -9.56
C GLU A 59 11.77 -17.35 -8.63
N ALA A 60 12.87 -18.08 -8.47
CA ALA A 60 12.94 -19.15 -7.49
C ALA A 60 12.88 -18.58 -6.07
N TRP A 61 12.15 -19.24 -5.18
CA TRP A 61 12.15 -18.91 -3.75
C TRP A 61 13.52 -19.31 -3.18
N GLU A 62 14.39 -18.34 -2.89
CA GLU A 62 15.61 -18.55 -2.10
C GLU A 62 15.31 -18.60 -0.59
#